data_AF-A0A0Q0WF46-F1
#
_entry.id   AF-A0A0Q0WF46-F1
#
_cell.length_a   1.000
_cell.length_b   1.000
_cell.length_c   1.000
_cell.angle_alpha   90.00
_cell.angle_beta   90.00
_cell.angle_gamma   90.00
#
_symmetry.space_group_name_H-M   'P 1'
#
loop_
_entity.id
_entity.type
_entity.pdbx_description
1 polymer ?
#
loop_
_entity_poly.entity_id
_entity_poly.type
_entity_poly.pdbx_seq_one_letter_code
_entity_poly.pdbx_strand_id
1 'polypeptide(L)'
;MIATTTASTTALTAGERDGILFIREEERMAEDLYLELYNIVKLSIFLSVADSEQIHMDSVAILMDRYGLEDPVRDGDGVYANETLQKMYDDLLASGEKSPEDALKAAALVEETSVHDLEVQIINTEKPDIRSVYGGLLMGSEKHLRSFARALEELGVEYSPQLLSREEYDKIVKA
;
A
#
# COMPACT_ATOMS: atom_id res chain seq x y z
N MET A 1 2.29 -8.46 45.15
CA MET A 1 2.28 -9.18 43.87
C MET A 1 1.58 -8.28 42.87
N ILE A 2 2.30 -7.86 41.82
CA ILE A 2 1.78 -6.93 40.82
C ILE A 2 1.06 -7.79 39.79
N ALA A 3 -0.26 -7.66 39.68
CA ALA A 3 -1.05 -8.35 38.66
C ALA A 3 -0.69 -7.74 37.30
N THR A 4 0.03 -8.49 36.50
CA THR A 4 0.28 -8.16 35.10
C THR A 4 -1.02 -8.46 34.35
N THR A 5 -1.77 -7.42 34.01
CA THR A 5 -2.91 -7.55 33.10
C THR A 5 -2.34 -7.90 31.72
N THR A 6 -2.25 -9.19 31.41
CA THR A 6 -2.11 -9.63 30.03
C THR A 6 -3.36 -9.14 29.30
N ALA A 7 -3.19 -8.14 28.43
CA ALA A 7 -4.20 -7.80 27.46
C ALA A 7 -4.50 -9.09 26.69
N SER A 8 -5.70 -9.65 26.84
CA SER A 8 -6.16 -10.72 25.97
C SER A 8 -6.20 -10.17 24.56
N THR A 9 -5.19 -10.50 23.75
CA THR A 9 -5.33 -10.44 22.30
C THR A 9 -6.41 -11.46 21.95
N THR A 10 -7.63 -10.98 21.75
CA THR A 10 -8.67 -11.82 21.15
C THR A 10 -8.12 -12.35 19.84
N ALA A 11 -8.26 -13.65 19.60
CA ALA A 11 -7.76 -14.29 18.39
C ALA A 11 -8.26 -13.53 17.15
N LEU A 12 -7.43 -13.52 16.10
CA LEU A 12 -7.83 -13.01 14.79
C LEU A 12 -8.91 -13.92 14.20
N THR A 13 -9.86 -13.33 13.51
CA THR A 13 -10.66 -14.06 12.52
C THR A 13 -9.78 -14.44 11.33
N ALA A 14 -10.25 -15.38 10.49
CA ALA A 14 -9.54 -15.72 9.26
C ALA A 14 -9.37 -14.50 8.34
N GLY A 15 -10.42 -13.68 8.20
CA GLY A 15 -10.37 -12.46 7.39
C GLY A 15 -9.36 -11.43 7.89
N GLU A 16 -9.30 -11.20 9.21
CA GLU A 16 -8.30 -10.28 9.78
C GLU A 16 -6.87 -10.81 9.60
N ARG A 17 -6.66 -12.12 9.77
CA ARG A 17 -5.35 -12.74 9.52
C ARG A 17 -4.94 -12.58 8.07
N ASP A 18 -5.82 -12.97 7.14
CA ASP A 18 -5.51 -12.97 5.71
C ASP A 18 -5.34 -11.53 5.20
N GLY A 19 -6.11 -10.57 5.74
CA GLY A 19 -5.93 -9.15 5.49
C GLY A 19 -4.58 -8.61 5.94
N ILE A 20 -4.13 -8.92 7.16
CA ILE A 20 -2.80 -8.48 7.65
C ILE A 20 -1.69 -9.02 6.75
N LEU A 21 -1.76 -10.30 6.38
CA LEU A 21 -0.77 -10.93 5.50
C LEU A 21 -0.77 -10.31 4.11
N PHE A 22 -1.96 -10.02 3.57
CA PHE A 22 -2.10 -9.39 2.26
C PHE A 22 -1.53 -7.97 2.25
N ILE A 23 -1.95 -7.11 3.19
CA ILE A 23 -1.46 -5.72 3.27
C ILE A 23 0.05 -5.70 3.49
N ARG A 24 0.61 -6.58 4.32
CA ARG A 24 2.07 -6.70 4.50
C ARG A 24 2.82 -6.87 3.18
N GLU A 25 2.30 -7.72 2.31
CA GLU A 25 2.93 -8.03 1.03
C GLU A 25 2.59 -6.98 -0.06
N GLU A 26 1.44 -6.33 0.04
CA GLU A 26 1.03 -5.22 -0.84
C GLU A 26 1.93 -4.00 -0.66
N GLU A 27 2.18 -3.57 0.59
CA GLU A 27 3.07 -2.42 0.88
C GLU A 27 4.50 -2.70 0.39
N ARG A 28 4.95 -3.95 0.52
CA ARG A 28 6.24 -4.37 -0.07
C ARG A 28 6.24 -4.29 -1.59
N MET A 29 5.15 -4.71 -2.21
CA MET A 29 5.01 -4.65 -3.67
C MET A 29 5.07 -3.22 -4.19
N ALA A 30 4.42 -2.30 -3.48
CA ALA A 30 4.49 -0.87 -3.76
C ALA A 30 5.93 -0.34 -3.62
N GLU A 31 6.62 -0.65 -2.52
CA GLU A 31 8.01 -0.25 -2.29
C GLU A 31 8.94 -0.72 -3.43
N ASP A 32 8.93 -2.01 -3.73
CA ASP A 32 9.76 -2.63 -4.78
C ASP A 32 9.46 -1.98 -6.15
N LEU A 33 8.18 -1.79 -6.49
CA LEU A 33 7.78 -1.15 -7.74
C LEU A 33 8.31 0.28 -7.83
N TYR A 34 8.22 1.06 -6.75
CA TYR A 34 8.69 2.45 -6.74
C TYR A 34 10.21 2.54 -6.85
N LEU A 35 10.95 1.65 -6.21
CA LEU A 35 12.41 1.58 -6.35
C LEU A 35 12.81 1.25 -7.79
N GLU A 36 12.13 0.31 -8.44
CA GLU A 36 12.39 -0.02 -9.85
C GLU A 36 12.01 1.11 -10.80
N LEU A 37 10.84 1.73 -10.63
CA LEU A 37 10.43 2.88 -11.44
C LEU A 37 11.38 4.08 -11.24
N TYR A 38 11.89 4.31 -10.02
CA TYR A 38 12.96 5.28 -9.81
C TYR A 38 14.20 4.92 -10.62
N ASN A 39 14.59 3.65 -10.65
CA ASN A 39 15.76 3.21 -11.40
C ASN A 39 15.64 3.46 -12.90
N ILE A 40 14.41 3.40 -13.43
CA ILE A 40 14.12 3.58 -14.86
C ILE A 40 13.96 5.07 -15.22
N VAL A 41 13.06 5.80 -14.54
CA VAL A 41 12.67 7.16 -14.95
C VAL A 41 13.34 8.28 -14.15
N LYS A 42 14.03 7.94 -13.04
CA LYS A 42 14.81 8.87 -12.20
C LYS A 42 14.01 10.05 -11.62
N LEU A 43 12.69 9.90 -11.45
CA LEU A 43 11.86 10.89 -10.76
C LEU A 43 11.95 10.69 -9.23
N SER A 44 12.37 11.72 -8.49
CA SER A 44 12.61 11.63 -7.04
C SER A 44 11.38 11.37 -6.18
N ILE A 45 10.18 11.56 -6.74
CA ILE A 45 8.91 11.22 -6.06
C ILE A 45 8.89 9.73 -5.70
N PHE A 46 9.38 8.86 -6.57
CA PHE A 46 9.41 7.43 -6.34
C PHE A 46 10.26 7.02 -5.13
N LEU A 47 11.44 7.63 -4.95
CA LEU A 47 12.24 7.39 -3.73
C LEU A 47 11.52 7.87 -2.47
N SER A 48 10.92 9.06 -2.54
CA SER A 48 10.24 9.64 -1.38
C SER A 48 9.01 8.84 -0.95
N VAL A 49 8.34 8.19 -1.90
CA VAL A 49 7.17 7.34 -1.65
C VAL A 49 7.64 5.94 -1.20
N ALA A 50 8.64 5.34 -1.84
CA ALA A 50 9.23 4.07 -1.37
C ALA A 50 9.70 4.14 0.10
N ASP A 51 10.36 5.23 0.51
CA ASP A 51 10.74 5.47 1.91
C ASP A 51 9.52 5.50 2.85
N SER A 52 8.35 5.92 2.35
CA SER A 52 7.09 5.91 3.09
C SER A 52 6.47 4.51 3.17
N GLU A 53 6.56 3.72 2.10
CA GLU A 53 6.07 2.34 2.10
C GLU A 53 6.84 1.45 3.07
N GLN A 54 8.13 1.69 3.26
CA GLN A 54 8.89 1.01 4.31
C GLN A 54 8.31 1.28 5.71
N ILE A 55 7.77 2.49 5.97
CA ILE A 55 7.10 2.83 7.23
C ILE A 55 5.76 2.10 7.35
N HIS A 56 5.02 1.96 6.25
CA HIS A 56 3.79 1.17 6.21
C HIS A 56 4.05 -0.30 6.51
N MET A 57 5.03 -0.89 5.82
CA MET A 57 5.53 -2.23 6.07
C MET A 57 5.88 -2.45 7.55
N ASP A 58 6.68 -1.56 8.15
CA ASP A 58 7.06 -1.64 9.55
C ASP A 58 5.84 -1.56 10.50
N SER A 59 4.85 -0.74 10.14
CA SER A 59 3.61 -0.61 10.91
C SER A 59 2.79 -1.90 10.89
N VAL A 60 2.73 -2.59 9.75
CA VAL A 60 2.06 -3.89 9.63
C VAL A 60 2.84 -4.99 10.35
N ALA A 61 4.18 -4.98 10.29
CA ALA A 61 5.02 -5.92 11.02
C ALA A 61 4.76 -5.88 12.53
N ILE A 62 4.50 -4.70 13.10
CA ILE A 62 4.10 -4.57 14.52
C ILE A 62 2.78 -5.29 14.81
N LEU A 63 1.80 -5.27 13.90
CA LEU A 63 0.58 -6.07 14.04
C LEU A 63 0.88 -7.56 13.96
N MET A 64 1.73 -7.97 13.02
CA MET A 64 2.10 -9.36 12.83
C MET A 64 2.75 -9.94 14.09
N ASP A 65 3.72 -9.23 14.67
CA ASP A 65 4.37 -9.60 15.92
C ASP A 65 3.36 -9.72 17.07
N ARG A 66 2.44 -8.75 17.18
CA ARG A 66 1.39 -8.74 18.21
C ARG A 66 0.48 -9.97 18.13
N TYR A 67 0.19 -10.45 16.93
CA TYR A 67 -0.69 -11.58 16.68
C TYR A 67 0.05 -12.90 16.43
N GLY A 68 1.38 -12.91 16.47
CA GLY A 68 2.21 -14.10 16.26
C GLY A 68 2.08 -14.69 14.86
N LEU A 69 1.98 -13.83 13.84
CA LEU A 69 1.89 -14.22 12.43
C LEU A 69 3.28 -14.45 11.84
N GLU A 70 3.38 -15.40 10.91
CA GLU A 70 4.58 -15.61 10.09
C GLU A 70 4.58 -14.60 8.94
N ASP A 71 5.72 -13.93 8.71
CA ASP A 71 5.88 -12.93 7.65
C ASP A 71 5.85 -13.60 6.26
N PRO A 72 4.91 -13.22 5.35
CA PRO A 72 4.86 -13.77 4.00
C PRO A 72 5.98 -13.22 3.11
N VAL A 73 6.63 -12.11 3.50
CA VAL A 73 7.72 -11.47 2.77
C VAL A 73 8.87 -12.45 2.57
N ARG A 74 9.11 -12.81 1.31
CA ARG A 74 10.20 -13.70 0.87
C ARG A 74 11.47 -12.94 0.52
N ASP A 75 12.64 -13.56 0.69
CA ASP A 75 13.88 -12.97 0.20
C ASP A 75 13.86 -12.75 -1.33
N GLY A 76 14.35 -11.58 -1.77
CA GLY A 76 14.48 -11.21 -3.18
C GLY A 76 13.42 -10.19 -3.64
N ASP A 77 13.88 -9.14 -4.30
CA ASP A 77 13.06 -8.02 -4.79
C ASP A 77 12.12 -8.49 -5.92
N GLY A 78 10.87 -8.01 -5.91
CA GLY A 78 9.88 -8.32 -6.94
C GLY A 78 9.30 -9.74 -6.89
N VAL A 79 9.46 -10.46 -5.78
CA VAL A 79 8.95 -11.83 -5.58
C VAL A 79 7.92 -11.88 -4.45
N TYR A 80 6.70 -12.31 -4.78
CA TYR A 80 5.57 -12.35 -3.85
C TYR A 80 4.96 -13.75 -3.76
N ALA A 81 4.54 -14.13 -2.55
CA ALA A 81 3.78 -15.33 -2.27
C ALA A 81 2.35 -15.25 -2.80
N ASN A 82 1.73 -14.07 -2.77
CA ASN A 82 0.41 -13.83 -3.35
C ASN A 82 0.51 -13.66 -4.88
N GLU A 83 -0.12 -14.56 -5.63
CA GLU A 83 -0.10 -14.55 -7.11
C GLU A 83 -0.78 -13.30 -7.71
N THR A 84 -1.76 -12.70 -7.01
CA THR A 84 -2.39 -11.46 -7.45
C THR A 84 -1.41 -10.29 -7.37
N LEU A 85 -0.65 -10.19 -6.27
CA LEU A 85 0.37 -9.15 -6.09
C LEU A 85 1.55 -9.35 -7.05
N GLN A 86 1.98 -10.60 -7.28
CA GLN A 86 2.99 -10.90 -8.29
C GLN A 86 2.56 -10.42 -9.67
N LYS A 87 1.33 -10.75 -10.07
CA LYS A 87 0.80 -10.31 -11.37
C LYS A 87 0.69 -8.79 -11.46
N MET A 88 0.25 -8.14 -10.38
CA MET A 88 0.15 -6.68 -10.31
C MET A 88 1.51 -6.02 -10.50
N TYR A 89 2.53 -6.50 -9.78
CA TYR A 89 3.91 -6.02 -9.92
C TYR A 89 4.41 -6.16 -11.37
N ASP A 90 4.29 -7.37 -11.94
CA ASP A 90 4.78 -7.66 -13.29
C ASP A 90 4.10 -6.76 -14.35
N ASP A 91 2.78 -6.61 -14.27
CA ASP A 91 2.01 -5.81 -15.22
C ASP A 91 2.30 -4.30 -15.08
N LEU A 92 2.37 -3.81 -13.84
CA LEU A 92 2.60 -2.38 -13.57
C LEU A 92 4.03 -1.96 -13.86
N LEU A 93 5.02 -2.82 -13.61
CA LEU A 93 6.40 -2.56 -13.99
C LEU A 93 6.53 -2.48 -15.51
N ALA A 94 6.00 -3.48 -16.23
CA ALA A 94 5.99 -3.49 -17.70
C ALA A 94 5.22 -2.32 -18.32
N SER A 95 4.20 -1.81 -17.63
CA SER A 95 3.51 -0.59 -18.06
C SER A 95 4.34 0.66 -17.76
N GLY A 96 4.84 0.79 -16.53
CA GLY A 96 5.53 1.97 -16.04
C GLY A 96 6.89 2.22 -16.66
N GLU A 97 7.57 1.18 -17.15
CA GLU A 97 8.88 1.32 -17.79
C GLU A 97 8.84 2.06 -19.14
N LYS A 98 7.65 2.26 -19.72
CA LYS A 98 7.48 2.85 -21.06
C LYS A 98 7.81 4.34 -21.11
N SER A 99 7.45 5.10 -20.08
CA SER A 99 7.68 6.53 -20.01
C SER A 99 7.51 7.07 -18.58
N PRO A 100 8.03 8.28 -18.27
CA PRO A 100 7.76 8.93 -17.00
C PRO A 100 6.25 9.12 -16.71
N GLU A 101 5.44 9.38 -17.75
CA GLU A 101 3.99 9.48 -17.62
C GLU A 101 3.37 8.12 -17.24
N ASP A 102 3.76 7.05 -17.93
CA ASP A 102 3.25 5.70 -17.65
C ASP A 102 3.68 5.21 -16.26
N ALA A 103 4.89 5.55 -15.81
CA ALA A 103 5.36 5.24 -14.46
C ALA A 103 4.48 5.90 -13.39
N LEU A 104 4.18 7.20 -13.56
CA LEU A 104 3.32 7.92 -12.61
C LEU A 104 1.87 7.40 -12.64
N LYS A 105 1.36 6.98 -13.79
CA LYS A 105 0.04 6.33 -13.92
C LYS A 105 0.00 4.97 -13.23
N ALA A 106 1.04 4.17 -13.40
CA ALA A 106 1.15 2.87 -12.73
C ALA A 106 1.16 3.05 -11.21
N ALA A 107 1.89 4.04 -10.71
CA ALA A 107 1.96 4.35 -9.29
C ALA A 107 0.63 4.89 -8.73
N ALA A 108 -0.03 5.78 -9.47
CA ALA A 108 -1.38 6.24 -9.08
C ALA A 108 -2.37 5.06 -8.97
N LEU A 109 -2.27 4.05 -9.84
CA LEU A 109 -3.11 2.85 -9.76
C LEU A 109 -2.77 1.96 -8.56
N VAL A 110 -1.50 1.87 -8.15
CA VAL A 110 -1.13 1.20 -6.88
C VAL A 110 -1.84 1.89 -5.72
N GLU A 111 -1.76 3.21 -5.62
CA GLU A 111 -2.35 3.94 -4.51
C GLU A 111 -3.88 3.89 -4.49
N GLU A 112 -4.54 3.85 -5.67
CA GLU A 112 -5.97 3.57 -5.73
C GLU A 112 -6.31 2.18 -5.17
N THR A 113 -5.49 1.18 -5.49
CA THR A 113 -5.65 -0.20 -5.01
C THR A 113 -5.51 -0.26 -3.50
N SER A 114 -4.44 0.33 -2.95
CA SER A 114 -4.20 0.32 -1.52
C SER A 114 -5.28 1.09 -0.74
N VAL A 115 -5.77 2.23 -1.25
CA VAL A 115 -6.94 2.92 -0.67
C VAL A 115 -8.15 1.99 -0.60
N HIS A 116 -8.50 1.35 -1.72
CA HIS A 116 -9.65 0.44 -1.78
C HIS A 116 -9.50 -0.74 -0.80
N ASP A 117 -8.34 -1.39 -0.82
CA ASP A 117 -8.11 -2.61 -0.03
C ASP A 117 -8.05 -2.28 1.47
N LEU A 118 -7.43 -1.17 1.87
CA LEU A 118 -7.43 -0.69 3.26
C LEU A 118 -8.84 -0.34 3.75
N GLU A 119 -9.66 0.33 2.94
CA GLU A 119 -11.07 0.60 3.30
C GLU A 119 -11.86 -0.69 3.52
N VAL A 120 -11.70 -1.68 2.64
CA VAL A 120 -12.31 -3.00 2.78
C VAL A 120 -11.86 -3.67 4.09
N GLN A 121 -10.56 -3.63 4.41
CA GLN A 121 -10.04 -4.24 5.63
C GLN A 121 -10.54 -3.53 6.90
N ILE A 122 -10.60 -2.19 6.90
CA ILE A 122 -11.09 -1.39 8.03
C ILE A 122 -12.55 -1.69 8.35
N ILE A 123 -13.40 -1.87 7.32
CA ILE A 123 -14.82 -2.20 7.47
C ILE A 123 -15.00 -3.61 8.07
N ASN A 124 -14.09 -4.54 7.76
CA ASN A 124 -14.22 -5.95 8.12
C ASN A 124 -13.59 -6.34 9.47
N THR A 125 -13.05 -5.39 10.24
CA THR A 125 -12.53 -5.63 11.59
C THR A 125 -13.16 -4.70 12.61
N GLU A 126 -13.35 -5.18 13.85
CA GLU A 126 -13.71 -4.34 15.01
C GLU A 126 -12.52 -4.12 15.96
N LYS A 127 -11.34 -4.65 15.62
CA LYS A 127 -10.15 -4.57 16.47
C LYS A 127 -9.52 -3.17 16.35
N PRO A 128 -9.46 -2.39 17.46
CA PRO A 128 -9.01 -1.00 17.38
C PRO A 128 -7.55 -0.83 16.95
N ASP A 129 -6.69 -1.81 17.25
CA ASP A 129 -5.28 -1.78 16.86
C ASP A 129 -5.11 -1.99 15.35
N ILE A 130 -5.83 -2.95 14.75
CA ILE A 130 -5.86 -3.14 13.30
C ILE A 130 -6.41 -1.89 12.61
N ARG A 131 -7.57 -1.37 13.05
CA ARG A 131 -8.15 -0.13 12.50
C ARG A 131 -7.21 1.05 12.61
N SER A 132 -6.45 1.16 13.71
CA SER A 132 -5.50 2.26 13.90
C SER A 132 -4.32 2.19 12.92
N VAL A 133 -3.79 1.00 12.65
CA VAL A 133 -2.68 0.85 11.70
C VAL A 133 -3.19 1.07 10.27
N TYR A 134 -4.27 0.40 9.86
CA TYR A 134 -4.82 0.57 8.51
C TYR A 134 -5.31 2.00 8.24
N GLY A 135 -5.86 2.69 9.23
CA GLY A 135 -6.22 4.10 9.09
C GLY A 135 -5.00 5.01 8.86
N GLY A 136 -3.85 4.67 9.44
CA GLY A 136 -2.59 5.37 9.19
C GLY A 136 -2.07 5.14 7.77
N LEU A 137 -2.07 3.89 7.31
CA LEU A 137 -1.71 3.50 5.94
C LEU A 137 -2.64 4.18 4.92
N LEU A 138 -3.96 4.17 5.16
CA LEU A 138 -4.95 4.78 4.26
C LEU A 138 -4.67 6.28 4.06
N MET A 139 -4.36 7.00 5.13
CA MET A 139 -3.95 8.41 5.04
C MET A 139 -2.64 8.60 4.26
N GLY A 140 -1.72 7.63 4.35
CA GLY A 140 -0.51 7.55 3.56
C GLY A 140 -0.82 7.40 2.07
N SER A 141 -1.54 6.35 1.69
CA SER A 141 -1.88 6.06 0.30
C SER A 141 -2.68 7.19 -0.36
N GLU A 142 -3.62 7.81 0.37
CA GLU A 142 -4.32 9.01 -0.11
C GLU A 142 -3.36 10.18 -0.42
N LYS A 143 -2.32 10.36 0.41
CA LYS A 143 -1.30 11.39 0.21
C LYS A 143 -0.38 11.05 -0.97
N HIS A 144 -0.05 9.79 -1.14
CA HIS A 144 0.74 9.32 -2.29
C HIS A 144 -0.02 9.48 -3.59
N LEU A 145 -1.30 9.09 -3.63
CA LEU A 145 -2.20 9.30 -4.77
C LEU A 145 -2.29 10.79 -5.15
N ARG A 146 -2.47 11.68 -4.16
CA ARG A 146 -2.38 13.14 -4.37
C ARG A 146 -1.06 13.56 -5.03
N SER A 147 0.04 12.99 -4.56
CA SER A 147 1.38 13.35 -5.03
C SER A 147 1.62 12.90 -6.47
N PHE A 148 1.20 11.68 -6.83
CA PHE A 148 1.29 11.18 -8.21
C PHE A 148 0.33 11.90 -9.15
N ALA A 149 -0.90 12.18 -8.72
CA ALA A 149 -1.87 12.96 -9.50
C ALA A 149 -1.33 14.37 -9.82
N ARG A 150 -0.72 15.04 -8.83
CA ARG A 150 -0.09 16.34 -9.04
C ARG A 150 1.12 16.26 -9.97
N ALA A 151 1.95 15.23 -9.85
CA ALA A 151 3.09 15.04 -10.75
C ALA A 151 2.64 14.84 -12.21
N LEU A 152 1.53 14.12 -12.42
CA LEU A 152 0.90 13.98 -13.74
C LEU A 152 0.38 15.32 -14.26
N GLU A 153 -0.29 16.11 -13.42
CA GLU A 153 -0.75 17.47 -13.79
C GLU A 153 0.41 18.38 -14.20
N GLU A 154 1.54 18.32 -13.48
CA GLU A 154 2.76 19.08 -13.82
C GLU A 154 3.37 18.66 -15.17
N LEU A 155 3.10 17.44 -15.65
CA LEU A 155 3.42 16.98 -17.01
C LEU A 155 2.35 17.34 -18.05
N GLY A 156 1.26 18.00 -17.65
CA GLY A 156 0.12 18.33 -18.50
C GLY A 156 -0.79 17.12 -18.79
N VAL A 157 -0.75 16.11 -17.92
CA VAL A 157 -1.50 14.86 -18.07
C VAL A 157 -2.63 14.82 -17.04
N GLU A 158 -3.87 14.71 -17.50
CA GLU A 158 -5.01 14.44 -16.60
C GLU A 158 -5.11 12.93 -16.31
N TYR A 159 -5.02 12.57 -15.03
CA TYR A 159 -5.25 11.20 -14.58
C TYR A 159 -6.75 10.92 -14.44
N SER A 160 -7.20 9.77 -14.96
CA SER A 160 -8.54 9.24 -14.72
C SER A 160 -8.42 8.04 -13.78
N PRO A 161 -9.16 8.00 -12.65
CA PRO A 161 -9.11 6.86 -11.75
C PRO A 161 -9.60 5.61 -12.47
N GLN A 162 -8.95 4.48 -12.16
CA GLN A 162 -9.26 3.19 -12.79
C GLN A 162 -10.00 2.24 -11.84
N LEU A 163 -9.86 2.45 -10.53
CA LEU A 163 -10.48 1.63 -9.51
C LEU A 163 -11.44 2.43 -8.64
N LEU A 164 -11.00 3.58 -8.13
CA LEU A 164 -11.85 4.45 -7.32
C LEU A 164 -12.93 5.11 -8.19
N SER A 165 -14.07 5.42 -7.59
CA SER A 165 -15.04 6.26 -8.30
C SER A 165 -14.45 7.65 -8.55
N ARG A 166 -14.93 8.34 -9.60
CA ARG A 166 -14.48 9.71 -9.87
C ARG A 166 -14.73 10.64 -8.68
N GLU A 167 -15.80 10.43 -7.92
CA GLU A 167 -16.12 11.23 -6.74
C GLU A 167 -15.12 11.01 -5.59
N GLU A 168 -14.80 9.74 -5.28
CA GLU A 168 -13.82 9.38 -4.25
C GLU A 168 -12.42 9.89 -4.61
N TYR A 169 -11.97 9.63 -5.85
CA TYR A 169 -10.71 10.15 -6.35
C TYR A 169 -10.64 11.68 -6.25
N ASP A 170 -11.67 12.38 -6.74
CA ASP A 170 -11.73 13.85 -6.70
C ASP A 170 -11.67 14.39 -5.27
N LYS A 171 -12.29 13.70 -4.31
CA LYS A 171 -12.24 14.06 -2.89
C LYS A 171 -10.82 13.91 -2.34
N ILE A 172 -10.14 12.81 -2.66
CA ILE A 172 -8.77 12.53 -2.21
C ILE A 172 -7.81 13.56 -2.79
N VAL A 173 -7.88 13.82 -4.09
CA VAL A 173 -6.87 14.69 -4.76
C VAL A 173 -7.04 16.18 -4.47
N LYS A 174 -8.20 16.61 -3.97
CA LYS A 174 -8.51 18.01 -3.62
C LYS A 174 -8.38 18.31 -2.11
N ALA A 175 -8.10 17.30 -1.28
CA ALA A 175 -7.94 17.44 0.17
C ALA A 175 -6.61 18.12 0.54
#